data_AF-A0A921BG94-F1
#
_entry.id   AF-A0A921BG94-F1
#
_cell.length_a   1.000
_cell.length_b   1.000
_cell.length_c   1.000
_cell.angle_alpha   90.00
_cell.angle_beta   90.00
_cell.angle_gamma   90.00
#
_symmetry.space_group_name_H-M   'P 1'
#
loop_
_entity.id
_entity.type
_entity.pdbx_description
1 polymer ?
#
loop_
_entity_poly.entity_id
_entity_poly.type
_entity_poly.pdbx_seq_one_letter_code
_entity_poly.pdbx_strand_id
1 'polypeptide(L)'
;MATAALIVNGCIMLRKCHLNTCSVGIATQDPELRKQFAGDPDHLVNYFNFVAEDLRLIMAELGVRSVNEMVGRVDLLETAEDIENTKVNGIDLSRLLSPASGSGEVGVYCSQEQDHGLELALDNQLISLANDALELKKPVHIDMPISNSNRTFGAMLSGEIAKRWGEQGLPKIL
;
A
#
# COMPACT_ATOMS: atom_id res chain seq x y z
N MET A 1 2.37 4.30 -8.17
CA MET A 1 3.33 4.65 -9.23
C MET A 1 4.72 4.79 -8.61
N ALA A 2 5.74 4.08 -9.10
CA ALA A 2 7.10 4.14 -8.56
C ALA A 2 8.07 4.88 -9.50
N THR A 3 8.17 4.46 -10.77
CA THR A 3 9.11 5.06 -11.74
C THR A 3 8.85 6.53 -12.03
N ALA A 4 7.58 6.93 -12.19
CA ALA A 4 7.23 8.34 -12.40
C ALA A 4 7.66 9.23 -11.23
N ALA A 5 7.47 8.76 -9.99
CA ALA A 5 7.95 9.45 -8.80
C ALA A 5 9.48 9.60 -8.78
N LEU A 6 10.23 8.60 -9.25
CA LEU A 6 11.68 8.72 -9.41
C LEU A 6 12.07 9.75 -10.48
N ILE A 7 11.35 9.79 -11.61
CA ILE A 7 11.58 10.76 -12.70
C ILE A 7 11.34 12.19 -12.22
N VAL A 8 10.24 12.42 -11.51
CA VAL A 8 9.89 13.72 -10.91
C VAL A 8 10.97 14.18 -9.92
N ASN A 9 11.62 13.25 -9.22
CA ASN A 9 12.77 13.52 -8.34
C ASN A 9 14.12 13.60 -9.07
N GLY A 10 14.14 13.61 -10.40
CA GLY A 10 15.36 13.81 -11.20
C GLY A 10 15.92 12.57 -11.90
N CYS A 11 15.21 11.43 -11.91
CA CYS A 11 15.68 10.26 -12.66
C CYS A 11 15.61 10.53 -14.16
N ILE A 12 16.77 10.51 -14.81
CA ILE A 12 16.90 10.69 -16.26
C ILE A 12 16.91 9.35 -17.02
N MET A 13 16.44 8.27 -16.39
CA MET A 13 16.31 6.94 -17.00
C MET A 13 17.59 6.37 -17.63
N LEU A 14 18.75 6.54 -16.96
CA LEU A 14 20.05 6.00 -17.40
C LEU A 14 20.11 4.47 -17.52
N ARG A 15 19.23 3.76 -16.80
CA ARG A 15 19.20 2.28 -16.71
C ARG A 15 20.49 1.63 -16.17
N LYS A 16 21.23 2.37 -15.33
CA LYS A 16 22.44 1.89 -14.63
C LYS A 16 22.26 1.69 -13.13
N CYS A 17 21.01 1.53 -12.67
CA CYS A 17 20.69 1.45 -11.23
C CYS A 17 21.44 0.32 -10.51
N HIS A 18 21.71 -0.79 -11.19
CA HIS A 18 22.44 -1.95 -10.67
C HIS A 18 23.97 -1.75 -10.57
N LEU A 19 24.51 -0.68 -11.17
CA LEU A 19 25.96 -0.41 -11.21
C LEU A 19 26.44 0.54 -10.13
N ASN A 20 25.57 0.99 -9.22
CA ASN A 20 25.88 1.98 -8.18
C ASN A 20 26.39 3.34 -8.71
N THR A 21 26.26 3.62 -10.02
CA THR A 21 26.83 4.79 -10.72
C THR A 21 25.76 5.78 -11.18
N CYS A 22 24.69 5.94 -10.40
CA CYS A 22 23.63 6.89 -10.73
C CYS A 22 24.17 8.33 -10.62
N SER A 23 24.33 9.02 -11.75
CA SER A 23 24.91 10.36 -11.80
C SER A 23 24.04 11.47 -11.22
N VAL A 24 22.79 11.15 -10.85
CA VAL A 24 21.81 12.07 -10.26
C VAL A 24 21.46 11.69 -8.81
N GLY A 25 22.26 10.81 -8.19
CA GLY A 25 22.14 10.51 -6.76
C GLY A 25 20.92 9.70 -6.31
N ILE A 26 20.12 9.16 -7.23
CA ILE A 26 18.89 8.42 -6.89
C ILE A 26 19.18 6.96 -6.51
N ALA A 27 19.77 6.19 -7.43
CA ALA A 27 19.99 4.75 -7.26
C ALA A 27 21.49 4.47 -7.06
N THR A 28 22.05 5.01 -5.97
CA THR A 28 23.46 4.83 -5.60
C THR A 28 23.64 4.96 -4.08
N GLN A 29 24.59 4.20 -3.54
CA GLN A 29 25.07 4.28 -2.17
C GLN A 29 26.43 5.00 -2.08
N ASP A 30 27.03 5.36 -3.21
CA ASP A 30 28.27 6.15 -3.24
C ASP A 30 28.01 7.55 -2.64
N PRO A 31 28.76 7.96 -1.59
CA PRO A 31 28.52 9.23 -0.91
C PRO A 31 28.68 10.47 -1.81
N GLU A 32 29.59 10.44 -2.79
CA GLU A 32 29.82 11.57 -3.69
C GLU A 32 28.71 11.68 -4.74
N LEU A 33 28.24 10.54 -5.26
CA LEU A 33 27.10 10.54 -6.18
C LEU A 33 25.79 10.86 -5.47
N ARG A 34 25.60 10.45 -4.21
CA ARG A 34 24.39 10.79 -3.42
C ARG A 34 24.22 12.29 -3.21
N LYS A 35 25.32 13.06 -3.10
CA LYS A 35 25.27 14.54 -3.03
C LYS A 35 24.65 15.19 -4.27
N GLN A 36 24.60 14.46 -5.40
CA GLN A 36 23.98 14.94 -6.65
C GLN A 36 22.45 14.83 -6.63
N PHE A 37 21.86 14.22 -5.60
CA PHE A 37 20.41 14.16 -5.47
C PHE A 37 19.82 15.55 -5.21
N ALA A 38 19.05 16.05 -6.16
CA ALA A 38 18.39 17.35 -6.11
C ALA A 38 16.85 17.24 -6.10
N GLY A 39 16.32 16.08 -5.71
CA GLY A 39 14.87 15.87 -5.61
C GLY A 39 14.27 16.64 -4.44
N ASP A 40 13.06 17.15 -4.64
CA ASP A 40 12.29 17.91 -3.66
C ASP A 40 10.94 17.23 -3.44
N PRO A 41 10.52 16.96 -2.18
CA PRO A 41 9.18 16.45 -1.87
C PRO A 41 8.05 17.24 -2.54
N ASP A 42 8.19 18.56 -2.70
CA ASP A 42 7.18 19.40 -3.34
C ASP A 42 6.97 19.05 -4.82
N HIS A 43 8.01 18.56 -5.51
CA HIS A 43 7.86 18.07 -6.88
C HIS A 43 6.90 16.88 -6.95
N LEU A 44 6.95 15.96 -5.97
CA LEU A 44 6.03 14.84 -5.89
C LEU A 44 4.60 15.29 -5.61
N VAL A 45 4.42 16.21 -4.66
CA VAL A 45 3.11 16.78 -4.34
C VAL A 45 2.49 17.41 -5.58
N ASN A 46 3.25 18.25 -6.29
CA ASN A 46 2.80 18.90 -7.52
C ASN A 46 2.46 17.88 -8.61
N TYR A 47 3.29 16.85 -8.81
CA TYR A 47 3.02 15.79 -9.77
C TYR A 47 1.69 15.08 -9.47
N PHE A 48 1.44 14.68 -8.23
CA PHE A 48 0.19 14.02 -7.87
C PHE A 48 -1.03 14.96 -7.97
N ASN A 49 -0.85 16.26 -7.70
CA ASN A 49 -1.89 17.25 -7.95
C ASN A 49 -2.25 17.33 -9.44
N PHE A 50 -1.26 17.32 -10.34
CA PHE A 50 -1.51 17.29 -11.79
C PHE A 50 -2.20 16.00 -12.25
N VAL A 51 -1.74 14.83 -11.78
CA VAL A 51 -2.39 13.55 -12.09
C VAL A 51 -3.83 13.52 -11.59
N ALA A 52 -4.09 14.04 -10.39
CA ALA A 52 -5.44 14.10 -9.84
C ALA A 52 -6.34 15.09 -10.61
N GLU A 53 -5.80 16.22 -11.06
CA GLU A 53 -6.54 17.19 -11.87
C GLU A 53 -6.87 16.62 -13.25
N ASP A 54 -5.91 15.99 -13.92
CA ASP A 54 -6.12 15.33 -15.21
C ASP A 54 -7.20 14.23 -15.12
N LEU A 55 -7.15 13.42 -14.05
CA LEU A 55 -8.20 12.45 -13.76
C LEU A 55 -9.58 13.12 -13.58
N ARG A 56 -9.66 14.26 -12.88
CA ARG A 56 -10.92 15.00 -12.69
C ARG A 56 -11.47 15.53 -14.00
N LEU A 57 -10.62 15.95 -14.94
CA LEU A 57 -11.03 16.37 -16.27
C LEU A 57 -11.65 15.20 -17.05
N ILE A 58 -10.98 14.04 -17.09
CA ILE A 58 -11.51 12.82 -17.71
C ILE A 58 -12.84 12.40 -17.06
N MET A 59 -12.93 12.46 -15.73
CA MET A 59 -14.17 12.19 -14.99
C MET A 59 -15.31 13.12 -15.42
N ALA A 60 -15.02 14.42 -15.60
CA ALA A 60 -16.01 15.38 -16.05
C ALA A 60 -16.47 15.10 -17.48
N GLU A 61 -15.57 14.73 -18.39
CA GLU A 61 -15.89 14.33 -19.76
C GLU A 61 -16.80 13.10 -19.82
N LEU A 62 -16.58 12.13 -18.93
CA LEU A 62 -17.38 10.92 -18.79
C LEU A 62 -18.67 11.13 -17.98
N GLY A 63 -18.87 12.30 -17.38
CA GLY A 63 -20.06 12.63 -16.59
C GLY A 63 -20.15 11.96 -15.21
N VAL A 64 -19.02 11.53 -14.65
CA VAL A 64 -18.91 10.85 -13.34
C VAL A 64 -18.36 11.79 -12.27
N ARG A 65 -18.86 11.66 -11.03
CA ARG A 65 -18.54 12.61 -9.94
C ARG A 65 -17.56 12.06 -8.92
N SER A 66 -17.40 10.75 -8.88
CA SER A 66 -16.50 10.07 -7.94
C SER A 66 -15.78 8.90 -8.59
N VAL A 67 -14.62 8.52 -8.05
CA VAL A 67 -13.88 7.36 -8.53
C VAL A 67 -14.69 6.07 -8.37
N ASN A 68 -15.46 5.94 -7.29
CA ASN A 68 -16.31 4.77 -7.06
C ASN A 68 -17.38 4.58 -8.14
N GLU A 69 -17.87 5.66 -8.76
CA GLU A 69 -18.78 5.58 -9.91
C GLU A 69 -18.11 5.03 -11.17
N MET A 70 -16.78 5.11 -11.28
CA MET A 70 -16.01 4.57 -12.42
C MET A 70 -15.52 3.14 -12.21
N VAL A 71 -15.22 2.75 -10.97
CA VAL A 71 -14.63 1.44 -10.68
C VAL A 71 -15.56 0.33 -11.20
N GLY A 72 -15.04 -0.49 -12.13
CA GLY A 72 -15.77 -1.60 -12.74
C GLY A 72 -16.65 -1.24 -13.95
N ARG A 73 -16.74 0.04 -14.35
CA ARG A 73 -17.53 0.50 -15.51
C ARG A 73 -16.83 0.25 -16.84
N VAL A 74 -16.74 -1.03 -17.22
CA VAL A 74 -16.18 -1.43 -18.53
C VAL A 74 -17.00 -0.91 -19.71
N ASP A 75 -18.26 -0.54 -19.49
CA ASP A 75 -19.13 0.08 -20.48
C ASP A 75 -18.72 1.51 -20.88
N LEU A 76 -17.81 2.14 -20.11
CA LEU A 76 -17.18 3.42 -20.47
C LEU A 76 -15.91 3.23 -21.32
N LEU A 77 -15.57 2.00 -21.67
CA LEU A 77 -14.37 1.65 -22.44
C LEU A 77 -14.78 0.98 -23.76
N GLU A 78 -14.07 1.33 -24.83
CA GLU A 78 -14.22 0.70 -26.14
C GLU A 78 -12.86 0.38 -26.75
N THR A 79 -12.85 -0.50 -27.74
CA THR A 79 -11.64 -0.79 -28.50
C THR A 79 -11.51 0.26 -29.60
N ALA A 80 -10.37 0.94 -29.68
CA ALA A 80 -10.12 1.88 -30.78
C ALA A 80 -10.10 1.14 -32.12
N GLU A 81 -10.93 1.59 -33.06
CA GLU A 81 -11.11 0.97 -34.38
C GLU A 81 -10.13 1.51 -35.43
N ASP A 82 -9.47 2.63 -35.15
CA ASP A 82 -8.67 3.43 -36.08
C ASP A 82 -7.14 3.20 -35.96
N ILE A 83 -6.72 2.00 -35.54
CA ILE A 83 -5.30 1.69 -35.38
C ILE A 83 -4.70 1.16 -36.69
N GLU A 84 -3.95 2.02 -37.39
CA GLU A 84 -3.20 1.65 -38.60
C GLU A 84 -1.93 0.81 -38.27
N ASN A 85 -2.11 -0.41 -37.76
CA ASN A 85 -1.00 -1.33 -37.51
C ASN A 85 -1.42 -2.79 -37.70
N THR A 86 -0.83 -3.46 -38.69
CA THR A 86 -1.13 -4.86 -39.03
C THR A 86 -0.88 -5.86 -37.89
N LYS A 87 -0.05 -5.51 -36.90
CA LYS A 87 0.22 -6.36 -35.71
C LYS A 87 -0.93 -6.37 -34.70
N VAL A 88 -1.87 -5.43 -34.82
CA VAL A 88 -3.06 -5.33 -33.95
C VAL A 88 -4.19 -6.24 -34.47
N ASN A 89 -4.09 -6.69 -35.72
CA ASN A 89 -5.07 -7.58 -36.32
C ASN A 89 -5.23 -8.87 -35.49
N GLY A 90 -6.45 -9.12 -35.02
CA GLY A 90 -6.78 -10.32 -34.24
C GLY A 90 -6.60 -10.18 -32.72
N ILE A 91 -6.27 -9.00 -32.20
CA ILE A 91 -6.36 -8.75 -30.76
C ILE A 91 -7.83 -8.69 -30.35
N ASP A 92 -8.24 -9.60 -29.49
CA ASP A 92 -9.58 -9.66 -28.91
C ASP A 92 -9.54 -9.21 -27.43
N LEU A 93 -10.10 -8.02 -27.16
CA LEU A 93 -10.20 -7.45 -25.81
C LEU A 93 -11.51 -7.78 -25.11
N SER A 94 -12.38 -8.61 -25.71
CA SER A 94 -13.70 -8.94 -25.16
C SER A 94 -13.65 -9.43 -23.71
N ARG A 95 -12.61 -10.19 -23.34
CA ARG A 95 -12.40 -10.68 -21.96
C ARG A 95 -12.09 -9.58 -20.95
N LEU A 96 -11.43 -8.50 -21.38
CA LEU A 96 -11.14 -7.35 -20.53
C LEU A 96 -12.35 -6.41 -20.43
N LEU A 97 -13.12 -6.30 -21.52
CA LEU A 97 -14.32 -5.45 -21.61
C LEU A 97 -15.61 -6.16 -21.16
N SER A 98 -15.49 -7.38 -20.63
CA SER A 98 -16.63 -8.11 -20.08
C SER A 98 -16.92 -7.59 -18.67
N PRO A 99 -18.17 -7.16 -18.37
CA PRO A 99 -18.53 -6.75 -17.02
C PRO A 99 -18.30 -7.89 -16.02
N ALA A 100 -17.82 -7.56 -14.83
CA ALA A 100 -17.80 -8.52 -13.74
C ALA A 100 -19.25 -8.92 -13.41
N SER A 101 -19.63 -10.16 -13.73
CA SER A 101 -20.95 -10.71 -13.42
C SER A 101 -21.05 -11.06 -11.93
N GLY A 102 -21.25 -10.05 -11.09
CA GLY A 102 -21.70 -10.31 -9.72
C GLY A 102 -23.12 -10.90 -9.75
N SER A 103 -23.38 -11.94 -8.95
CA SER A 103 -24.73 -12.08 -8.40
C SER A 103 -25.03 -10.74 -7.71
N GLY A 104 -26.17 -10.11 -7.96
CA GLY A 104 -26.48 -8.72 -7.51
C GLY A 104 -26.38 -8.44 -5.99
N GLU A 105 -25.85 -9.38 -5.22
CA GLU A 105 -25.49 -9.32 -3.80
C GLU A 105 -24.10 -8.69 -3.54
N VAL A 106 -23.19 -8.65 -4.51
CA VAL A 106 -21.82 -8.11 -4.35
C VAL A 106 -21.63 -6.83 -5.18
N GLY A 107 -21.20 -5.74 -4.53
CA GLY A 107 -20.90 -4.47 -5.21
C GLY A 107 -19.66 -4.53 -6.12
N VAL A 108 -19.58 -3.62 -7.08
CA VAL A 108 -18.46 -3.54 -8.06
C VAL A 108 -17.22 -2.81 -7.54
N TYR A 109 -17.33 -2.15 -6.38
CA TYR A 109 -16.25 -1.46 -5.70
C TYR A 109 -16.19 -1.86 -4.22
N CYS A 110 -15.03 -1.65 -3.59
CA CYS A 110 -14.83 -1.98 -2.19
C CYS A 110 -15.71 -1.08 -1.29
N SER A 111 -16.71 -1.69 -0.67
CA SER A 111 -17.71 -1.00 0.18
C SER A 111 -17.78 -1.58 1.59
N GLN A 112 -17.00 -2.61 1.88
CA GLN A 112 -17.00 -3.33 3.15
C GLN A 112 -15.62 -3.24 3.78
N GLU A 113 -15.59 -3.00 5.09
CA GLU A 113 -14.37 -3.10 5.86
C GLU A 113 -14.00 -4.57 6.09
N GLN A 114 -12.71 -4.81 6.30
CA GLN A 114 -12.23 -6.14 6.61
C GLN A 114 -12.29 -6.37 8.12
N ASP A 115 -13.15 -7.29 8.56
CA ASP A 115 -13.18 -7.77 9.94
C ASP A 115 -12.31 -9.03 10.07
N HIS A 116 -11.33 -8.96 10.95
CA HIS A 116 -10.38 -10.05 11.22
C HIS A 116 -10.71 -10.84 12.50
N GLY A 117 -11.75 -10.46 13.23
CA GLY A 117 -12.14 -11.10 14.49
C GLY A 117 -11.09 -10.96 15.60
N LEU A 118 -10.25 -9.90 15.56
CA LEU A 118 -9.14 -9.72 16.49
C LEU A 118 -9.60 -9.43 17.91
N GLU A 119 -10.82 -8.94 18.08
CA GLU A 119 -11.47 -8.75 19.38
C GLU A 119 -11.69 -10.07 20.12
N LEU A 120 -11.76 -11.20 19.41
CA LEU A 120 -11.88 -12.53 19.98
C LEU A 120 -10.53 -13.17 20.31
N ALA A 121 -9.42 -12.53 19.94
CA ALA A 121 -8.08 -13.06 20.20
C ALA A 121 -7.81 -13.12 21.71
N LEU A 122 -7.24 -14.25 22.16
CA LEU A 122 -6.86 -14.45 23.57
C LEU A 122 -5.84 -13.42 24.05
N ASP A 123 -5.05 -12.87 23.13
CA ASP A 123 -4.10 -11.79 23.39
C ASP A 123 -4.74 -10.56 24.05
N ASN A 124 -6.02 -10.27 23.82
CA ASN A 124 -6.69 -9.16 24.49
C ASN A 124 -6.71 -9.36 26.02
N GLN A 125 -6.93 -10.59 26.48
CA GLN A 125 -6.87 -10.93 27.91
C GLN A 125 -5.42 -10.90 28.41
N LEU A 126 -4.48 -11.43 27.62
CA LEU A 126 -3.06 -11.42 27.95
C LEU A 126 -2.55 -9.98 28.15
N ILE A 127 -2.89 -9.06 27.24
CA ILE A 127 -2.52 -7.64 27.32
C ILE A 127 -3.10 -7.00 28.57
N SER A 128 -4.37 -7.26 28.88
CA SER A 128 -5.00 -6.74 30.09
C SER A 128 -4.28 -7.22 31.36
N LEU A 129 -3.83 -8.47 31.41
CA LEU A 129 -3.10 -9.03 32.55
C LEU A 129 -1.65 -8.53 32.60
N ALA A 130 -1.06 -8.18 31.46
CA ALA A 130 0.30 -7.67 31.35
C ALA A 130 0.42 -6.16 31.60
N ASN A 131 -0.65 -5.47 32.01
CA ASN A 131 -0.68 -4.01 32.09
C ASN A 131 0.42 -3.44 33.01
N ASP A 132 0.71 -4.07 34.14
CA ASP A 132 1.80 -3.64 35.04
C ASP A 132 3.19 -3.73 34.38
N ALA A 133 3.40 -4.72 33.52
CA ALA A 133 4.62 -4.81 32.72
C ALA A 133 4.65 -3.75 31.63
N LEU A 134 3.51 -3.50 30.98
CA LEU A 134 3.40 -2.53 29.88
C LEU A 134 3.58 -1.09 30.35
N GLU A 135 3.00 -0.71 31.49
CA GLU A 135 2.99 0.67 31.97
C GLU A 135 4.16 0.97 32.93
N LEU A 136 4.51 0.02 33.79
CA LEU A 136 5.48 0.25 34.89
C LEU A 136 6.79 -0.54 34.71
N LYS A 137 6.94 -1.31 33.62
CA LYS A 137 8.08 -2.22 33.40
C LYS A 137 8.31 -3.21 34.54
N LYS A 138 7.26 -3.55 35.28
CA LYS A 138 7.35 -4.51 36.37
C LYS A 138 7.30 -5.94 35.82
N PRO A 139 8.10 -6.87 36.37
CA PRO A 139 7.93 -8.29 36.06
C PRO A 139 6.50 -8.74 36.42
N VAL A 140 5.84 -9.43 35.49
CA VAL A 140 4.54 -10.07 35.71
C VAL A 140 4.64 -11.55 35.37
N HIS A 141 3.87 -12.36 36.09
CA HIS A 141 3.70 -13.78 35.79
C HIS A 141 2.22 -14.02 35.49
N ILE A 142 1.93 -14.64 34.35
CA ILE A 142 0.57 -14.82 33.85
C ILE A 142 0.41 -16.29 33.46
N ASP A 143 -0.47 -16.98 34.17
CA ASP A 143 -0.89 -18.34 33.85
C ASP A 143 -2.27 -18.31 33.18
N MET A 144 -2.38 -18.92 32.00
CA MET A 144 -3.66 -19.05 31.29
C MET A 144 -3.73 -20.29 30.41
N PRO A 145 -4.94 -20.86 30.20
CA PRO A 145 -5.12 -22.00 29.31
C PRO A 145 -4.98 -21.55 27.84
N ILE A 146 -4.24 -22.35 27.05
CA ILE A 146 -4.03 -22.13 25.62
C ILE A 146 -4.44 -23.41 24.88
N SER A 147 -5.05 -23.25 23.70
CA SER A 147 -5.41 -24.34 22.80
C SER A 147 -4.87 -24.08 21.39
N ASN A 148 -4.98 -25.08 20.51
CA ASN A 148 -4.51 -24.98 19.12
C ASN A 148 -5.25 -23.93 18.27
N SER A 149 -6.42 -23.45 18.71
CA SER A 149 -7.16 -22.38 18.04
C SER A 149 -6.58 -20.99 18.35
N ASN A 150 -5.83 -20.85 19.43
CA ASN A 150 -5.16 -19.61 19.85
C ASN A 150 -3.85 -19.41 19.06
N ARG A 151 -3.99 -19.10 17.78
CA ARG A 151 -2.85 -18.82 16.89
C ARG A 151 -2.28 -17.43 17.18
N THR A 152 -1.00 -17.26 16.85
CA THR A 152 -0.24 -16.00 17.03
C THR A 152 -0.29 -15.44 18.47
N PHE A 153 -0.44 -16.32 19.46
CA PHE A 153 -0.50 -15.93 20.86
C PHE A 153 0.76 -15.15 21.29
N GLY A 154 0.57 -14.02 21.94
CA GLY A 154 1.61 -13.09 22.36
C GLY A 154 2.06 -12.09 21.30
N ALA A 155 1.62 -12.20 20.04
CA ALA A 155 2.01 -11.29 18.97
C ALA A 155 1.46 -9.87 19.18
N MET A 156 0.22 -9.73 19.64
CA MET A 156 -0.35 -8.41 19.93
C MET A 156 0.32 -7.81 21.17
N LEU A 157 0.59 -8.62 22.20
CA LEU A 157 1.36 -8.18 23.36
C LEU A 157 2.76 -7.69 22.95
N SER A 158 3.44 -8.41 22.07
CA SER A 158 4.73 -8.00 21.52
C SER A 158 4.62 -6.66 20.78
N GLY A 159 3.56 -6.45 20.00
CA GLY A 159 3.25 -5.16 19.37
C GLY A 159 3.03 -4.03 20.38
N GLU A 160 2.30 -4.29 21.47
CA GLU A 160 2.06 -3.31 22.55
C GLU A 160 3.36 -2.94 23.29
N ILE A 161 4.29 -3.90 23.48
CA ILE A 161 5.62 -3.65 24.04
C ILE A 161 6.44 -2.80 23.07
N ALA A 162 6.52 -3.19 21.79
CA ALA A 162 7.29 -2.47 20.78
C ALA A 162 6.76 -1.03 20.59
N LYS A 163 5.45 -0.84 20.62
CA LYS A 163 4.79 0.47 20.50
C LYS A 163 5.14 1.41 21.67
N ARG A 164 5.25 0.89 22.90
CA ARG A 164 5.57 1.70 24.09
C ARG A 164 7.07 1.90 24.28
N TRP A 165 7.85 0.85 24.05
CA TRP A 165 9.24 0.78 24.52
C TRP A 165 10.27 0.63 23.39
N GLY A 166 9.82 0.55 22.14
CA GLY A 166 10.69 0.37 20.98
C GLY A 166 11.50 -0.91 21.04
N GLU A 167 12.62 -0.93 20.30
CA GLU A 167 13.50 -2.09 20.17
C GLU A 167 14.14 -2.52 21.51
N GLN A 168 14.34 -1.57 22.42
CA GLN A 168 14.91 -1.86 23.75
C GLN A 168 13.96 -2.71 24.62
N GLY A 169 12.66 -2.60 24.38
CA GLY A 169 11.64 -3.40 25.05
C GLY A 169 11.60 -3.23 26.57
N LEU A 170 11.22 -4.31 27.25
CA LEU A 170 11.18 -4.39 28.71
C LEU A 170 12.55 -4.81 29.28
N PRO A 171 12.87 -4.42 30.53
CA PRO A 171 14.10 -4.87 31.19
C PRO A 171 14.14 -6.39 31.30
N LYS A 172 15.34 -6.97 31.21
CA LYS A 172 15.52 -8.40 31.49
C LYS A 172 15.26 -8.65 32.97
N ILE A 173 14.41 -9.64 33.25
CA ILE A 173 14.24 -10.18 34.59
C ILE A 173 15.49 -11.05 34.85
N LEU A 174 16.33 -10.65 35.81
CA LEU A 174 17.42 -11.48 36.35
C LEU A 174 16.86 -12.47 37.38
#